data_AF-A0A2R6BMW6-F1
#
_entry.id   AF-A0A2R6BMW6-F1
#
_cell.length_a   1.000
_cell.length_b   1.000
_cell.length_c   1.000
_cell.angle_alpha   90.00
_cell.angle_beta   90.00
_cell.angle_gamma   90.00
#
_symmetry.space_group_name_H-M   'P 1'
#
loop_
_entity.id
_entity.type
_entity.pdbx_description
1 polymer ?
#
loop_
_entity_poly.entity_id
_entity_poly.type
_entity_poly.pdbx_seq_one_letter_code
_entity_poly.pdbx_strand_id
1 'polypeptide(L)'
;MKCFWGKPEEMADALGVLLLTWNQALYRHGPPDSDELSKCIADNMNKINHFRQREITTFSASDEGSTQELVERFLDALKTEKSGRKSSVAVAKALHLLAPAFFPLWDDKIARAYGCYYSKEPAQKYVSFCTIIREIANGVKGYVGDSPKTLVKLIDEYNYSKYTKGWI
;
A
#
# COMPACT_ATOMS: atom_id res chain seq x y z
N MET A 1 -16.32 -10.36 15.34
CA MET A 1 -14.99 -10.31 14.71
C MET A 1 -14.06 -9.58 15.68
N LYS A 2 -13.02 -10.23 16.22
CA LYS A 2 -12.06 -9.51 17.08
C LYS A 2 -11.31 -8.51 16.20
N CYS A 3 -11.44 -7.23 16.51
CA CYS A 3 -10.66 -6.20 15.84
C CYS A 3 -9.26 -6.22 16.47
N PHE A 4 -8.28 -6.72 15.72
CA PHE A 4 -6.87 -6.78 16.15
C PHE A 4 -6.16 -5.43 16.02
N TRP A 5 -6.89 -4.39 15.59
CA TRP A 5 -6.37 -3.05 15.42
C TRP A 5 -5.83 -2.48 16.74
N GLY A 6 -4.63 -1.89 16.70
CA GLY A 6 -3.95 -1.37 17.89
C GLY A 6 -3.13 -2.42 18.64
N LYS A 7 -3.03 -3.65 18.13
CA LYS A 7 -2.15 -4.70 18.65
C LYS A 7 -1.10 -5.05 17.59
N PRO A 8 0.10 -4.48 17.66
CA PRO A 8 1.09 -4.59 16.58
C PRO A 8 1.45 -6.03 16.19
N GLU A 9 1.56 -6.95 17.15
CA GLU A 9 1.84 -8.37 16.89
C GLU A 9 0.71 -9.04 16.08
N GLU A 10 -0.54 -8.93 16.55
CA GLU A 10 -1.70 -9.50 15.84
C GLU A 10 -1.90 -8.86 14.45
N MET A 11 -1.56 -7.57 14.31
CA MET A 11 -1.58 -6.87 13.02
C MET A 11 -0.46 -7.35 12.08
N ALA A 12 0.75 -7.56 12.60
CA ALA A 12 1.89 -8.08 11.84
C ALA A 12 1.62 -9.49 11.33
N ASP A 13 1.10 -10.38 12.18
CA ASP A 13 0.71 -11.74 11.80
C ASP A 13 -0.34 -11.74 10.68
N ALA A 14 -1.40 -10.92 10.83
CA ALA A 14 -2.45 -10.81 9.83
C ALA A 14 -1.92 -10.27 8.49
N LEU A 15 -1.05 -9.26 8.52
CA LEU A 15 -0.38 -8.75 7.32
C LEU A 15 0.54 -9.80 6.70
N GLY A 16 1.32 -10.52 7.51
CA GLY A 16 2.22 -11.58 7.06
C GLY A 16 1.48 -12.66 6.26
N VAL A 17 0.38 -13.18 6.81
CA VAL A 17 -0.45 -14.19 6.14
C VAL A 17 -1.01 -13.69 4.81
N LEU A 18 -1.54 -12.46 4.78
CA LEU A 18 -2.10 -11.89 3.55
C LEU A 18 -1.02 -11.63 2.51
N LEU A 19 0.16 -11.15 2.92
CA LEU A 19 1.29 -10.88 2.04
C LEU A 19 1.90 -12.16 1.45
N LEU A 20 1.95 -13.25 2.22
CA LEU A 20 2.35 -14.56 1.72
C LEU A 20 1.43 -15.05 0.60
N THR A 21 0.13 -14.75 0.71
CA THR A 21 -0.86 -15.11 -0.29
C THR A 21 -0.80 -14.18 -1.50
N TRP A 22 -0.82 -12.86 -1.28
CA TRP A 22 -0.92 -11.87 -2.33
C TRP A 22 0.40 -11.62 -3.05
N ASN A 23 1.54 -11.92 -2.42
CA ASN A 23 2.87 -11.71 -2.98
C ASN A 23 3.74 -12.98 -2.90
N GLN A 24 3.10 -14.13 -3.16
CA GLN A 24 3.69 -15.46 -3.05
C GLN A 24 5.03 -15.60 -3.80
N ALA A 25 5.16 -15.02 -4.99
CA ALA A 25 6.39 -15.10 -5.78
C ALA A 25 7.61 -14.50 -5.06
N LEU A 26 7.41 -13.45 -4.24
CA LEU A 26 8.45 -12.86 -3.40
C LEU A 26 8.74 -13.75 -2.18
N TYR A 27 7.69 -14.09 -1.42
CA TYR A 27 7.83 -14.71 -0.10
C TYR A 27 7.91 -16.24 -0.10
N ARG A 28 7.89 -16.90 -1.27
CA ARG A 28 8.05 -18.36 -1.40
C ARG A 28 9.31 -18.92 -0.73
N HIS A 29 10.32 -18.08 -0.50
CA HIS A 29 11.62 -18.47 0.07
C HIS A 29 11.85 -17.92 1.50
N GLY A 30 10.85 -17.27 2.09
CA GLY A 30 10.89 -16.73 3.43
C GLY A 30 9.90 -15.56 3.61
N PRO A 31 9.06 -15.57 4.67
CA PRO A 31 8.20 -14.44 5.02
C PRO A 31 9.03 -13.20 5.42
N PRO A 32 8.39 -12.04 5.63
CA PRO A 32 9.00 -10.98 6.41
C PRO A 32 9.17 -11.42 7.88
N ASP A 33 10.12 -10.82 8.58
CA ASP A 33 10.31 -11.00 10.01
C ASP A 33 9.12 -10.38 10.77
N SER A 34 8.44 -11.18 11.59
CA SER A 34 7.22 -10.74 12.29
C SER A 34 7.52 -9.72 13.40
N ASP A 35 8.66 -9.85 14.08
CA ASP A 35 9.05 -8.96 15.17
C ASP A 35 9.43 -7.57 14.63
N GLU A 36 10.19 -7.53 13.53
CA GLU A 36 10.52 -6.29 12.82
C GLU A 36 9.27 -5.62 12.25
N LEU A 37 8.32 -6.39 11.70
CA LEU A 37 7.06 -5.85 11.21
C LEU A 37 6.18 -5.31 12.35
N SER A 38 6.07 -6.05 13.46
CA SER A 38 5.33 -5.64 14.66
C SER A 38 5.90 -4.34 15.22
N LYS A 39 7.22 -4.25 15.37
CA LYS A 39 7.89 -3.04 15.81
C LYS A 39 7.65 -1.87 14.86
N CYS A 40 7.77 -2.09 13.54
CA CYS A 40 7.49 -1.07 12.53
C CYS A 40 6.06 -0.54 12.63
N ILE A 41 5.07 -1.41 12.85
CA ILE A 41 3.67 -1.01 13.07
C ILE A 41 3.53 -0.21 14.36
N ALA A 42 4.11 -0.68 15.47
CA ALA A 42 4.05 -0.01 16.76
C ALA A 42 4.60 1.42 16.69
N ASP A 43 5.81 1.58 16.13
CA ASP A 43 6.52 2.86 16.01
C ASP A 43 5.77 3.86 15.11
N ASN A 44 4.95 3.37 14.19
CA ASN A 44 4.23 4.18 13.20
C ASN A 44 2.71 4.23 13.41
N MET A 45 2.20 3.68 14.52
CA MET A 45 0.76 3.47 14.71
C MET A 45 -0.04 4.78 14.62
N ASN A 46 0.49 5.88 15.14
CA ASN A 46 -0.15 7.20 15.05
C ASN A 46 -0.30 7.68 13.60
N LYS A 47 0.74 7.52 12.76
CA LYS A 47 0.70 7.88 11.33
C LYS A 47 -0.27 6.96 10.58
N ILE A 48 -0.23 5.66 10.87
CA ILE A 48 -1.14 4.68 10.27
C ILE A 48 -2.60 5.02 10.59
N ASN A 49 -2.91 5.33 11.85
CA ASN A 49 -4.25 5.75 12.28
C ASN A 49 -4.69 7.04 11.58
N HIS A 50 -3.79 8.02 11.48
CA HIS A 50 -4.07 9.28 10.81
C HIS A 50 -4.48 9.07 9.34
N PHE A 51 -3.73 8.27 8.58
CA PHE A 51 -4.06 7.99 7.18
C PHE A 51 -5.28 7.07 7.03
N ARG A 52 -5.48 6.11 7.93
CA ARG A 52 -6.62 5.19 7.88
C ARG A 52 -7.97 5.90 7.95
N GLN A 53 -8.05 7.02 8.65
CA GLN A 53 -9.29 7.80 8.80
C GLN A 53 -9.56 8.75 7.62
N ARG A 54 -8.68 8.77 6.62
CA ARG A 54 -8.73 9.70 5.50
C ARG A 54 -8.97 8.97 4.19
N GLU A 55 -9.46 9.73 3.22
CA GLU A 55 -9.57 9.28 1.83
C GLU A 55 -8.43 9.85 0.98
N ILE A 56 -8.04 9.15 -0.07
CA ILE A 56 -6.97 9.59 -1.00
C ILE A 56 -7.26 10.96 -1.62
N THR A 57 -8.53 11.35 -1.75
CA THR A 57 -8.96 12.66 -2.26
C THR A 57 -8.40 13.82 -1.41
N THR A 58 -8.05 13.54 -0.15
CA THR A 58 -7.45 14.48 0.79
C THR A 58 -5.93 14.48 0.80
N PHE A 59 -5.26 13.61 0.02
CA PHE A 59 -3.80 13.59 -0.08
C PHE A 59 -3.29 14.94 -0.60
N SER A 60 -2.22 15.44 0.01
CA SER A 60 -1.68 16.78 -0.21
C SER A 60 -0.17 16.85 0.03
N ALA A 61 0.45 17.99 -0.29
CA ALA A 61 1.88 18.21 -0.11
C ALA A 61 2.37 17.99 1.34
N SER A 62 1.53 18.25 2.35
CA SER A 62 1.90 18.00 3.76
C SER A 62 2.01 16.52 4.12
N ASP A 63 1.44 15.64 3.29
CA ASP A 63 1.44 14.19 3.51
C ASP A 63 2.65 13.49 2.88
N GLU A 64 3.35 14.16 1.97
CA GLU A 64 4.42 13.58 1.14
C GLU A 64 5.56 13.04 2.02
N GLY A 65 6.06 13.85 2.95
CA GLY A 65 7.15 13.44 3.84
C GLY A 65 6.76 12.26 4.75
N SER A 66 5.56 12.29 5.33
CA SER A 66 5.07 11.21 6.19
C SER A 66 4.81 9.92 5.41
N THR A 67 4.34 10.04 4.17
CA THR A 67 4.11 8.91 3.27
C THR A 67 5.43 8.30 2.82
N GLN A 68 6.41 9.13 2.44
CA GLN A 68 7.74 8.69 2.07
C GLN A 68 8.39 7.92 3.22
N GLU A 69 8.38 8.49 4.44
CA GLU A 69 8.93 7.85 5.62
C GLU A 69 8.26 6.50 5.91
N LEU A 70 6.92 6.42 5.85
CA LEU A 70 6.21 5.15 6.02
C LEU A 70 6.65 4.11 4.98
N VAL A 71 6.78 4.50 3.72
CA VAL A 71 7.23 3.56 2.67
C VAL A 71 8.65 3.06 2.97
N GLU A 72 9.56 3.93 3.39
CA GLU A 72 10.93 3.56 3.73
C GLU A 72 10.98 2.60 4.92
N ARG A 73 10.22 2.88 6.00
CA ARG A 73 10.10 1.99 7.17
C ARG A 73 9.56 0.62 6.80
N PHE A 74 8.50 0.57 6.01
CA PHE A 74 7.91 -0.69 5.58
C PHE A 74 8.77 -1.42 4.54
N LEU A 75 9.58 -0.72 3.74
CA LEU A 75 10.56 -1.36 2.85
C LEU A 75 11.61 -2.14 3.64
N ASP A 76 12.03 -1.62 4.80
CA ASP A 76 12.95 -2.32 5.70
C ASP A 76 12.27 -3.47 6.45
N ALA A 77 11.07 -3.25 7.00
CA ALA A 77 10.36 -4.25 7.78
C ALA A 77 9.82 -5.42 6.95
N LEU A 78 9.49 -5.20 5.67
CA LEU A 78 8.94 -6.23 4.77
C LEU A 78 10.00 -6.91 3.88
N LYS A 79 11.29 -6.67 4.13
CA LYS A 79 12.33 -7.42 3.42
C LYS A 79 12.22 -8.91 3.76
N THR A 80 12.48 -9.77 2.79
CA THR A 80 12.49 -11.22 3.06
C THR A 80 13.60 -11.54 4.07
N GLU A 81 13.32 -12.33 5.10
CA GLU A 81 14.31 -12.70 6.12
C GLU A 81 15.57 -13.33 5.50
N LYS A 82 15.38 -14.29 4.59
CA LYS A 82 16.48 -15.07 3.99
C LYS A 82 17.39 -14.29 3.04
N SER A 83 16.84 -13.37 2.24
CA SER A 83 17.62 -12.69 1.17
C SER A 83 17.77 -11.19 1.36
N GLY A 84 17.11 -10.60 2.36
CA GLY A 84 17.03 -9.15 2.54
C GLY A 84 16.36 -8.40 1.39
N ARG A 85 15.71 -9.11 0.44
CA ARG A 85 15.09 -8.50 -0.73
C ARG A 85 13.89 -7.64 -0.33
N LYS A 86 13.94 -6.37 -0.71
CA LYS A 86 12.85 -5.40 -0.54
C LYS A 86 11.87 -5.43 -1.72
N SER A 87 10.63 -5.03 -1.48
CA SER A 87 9.59 -4.99 -2.51
C SER A 87 8.59 -3.87 -2.28
N SER A 88 8.62 -2.87 -3.18
CA SER A 88 7.64 -1.78 -3.19
C SER A 88 6.20 -2.27 -3.35
N VAL A 89 6.00 -3.37 -4.08
CA VAL A 89 4.67 -4.00 -4.23
C VAL A 89 4.18 -4.60 -2.91
N ALA A 90 5.08 -5.12 -2.07
CA ALA A 90 4.70 -5.64 -0.76
C ALA A 90 4.31 -4.51 0.18
N VAL A 91 5.06 -3.41 0.15
CA VAL A 91 4.78 -2.20 0.92
C VAL A 91 3.44 -1.59 0.53
N ALA A 92 3.17 -1.40 -0.77
CA ALA A 92 1.88 -0.87 -1.23
C ALA A 92 0.70 -1.75 -0.77
N LYS A 93 0.85 -3.08 -0.80
CA LYS A 93 -0.16 -4.01 -0.28
C LYS A 93 -0.38 -3.87 1.23
N ALA A 94 0.70 -3.78 2.00
CA ALA A 94 0.62 -3.61 3.45
C ALA A 94 -0.04 -2.28 3.82
N LEU A 95 0.40 -1.17 3.22
CA LEU A 95 -0.17 0.15 3.44
C LEU A 95 -1.64 0.21 3.01
N HIS A 96 -2.02 -0.43 1.90
CA HIS A 96 -3.42 -0.52 1.48
C HIS A 96 -4.27 -1.32 2.49
N LEU A 97 -3.78 -2.43 3.03
CA LEU A 97 -4.49 -3.18 4.08
C LEU A 97 -4.66 -2.35 5.36
N LEU A 98 -3.67 -1.52 5.70
CA LEU A 98 -3.68 -0.67 6.88
C LEU A 98 -4.53 0.60 6.71
N ALA A 99 -4.60 1.20 5.52
CA ALA A 99 -5.42 2.38 5.22
C ALA A 99 -6.06 2.28 3.82
N PRO A 100 -7.12 1.46 3.66
CA PRO A 100 -7.65 1.04 2.35
C PRO A 100 -8.36 2.15 1.56
N ALA A 101 -8.75 3.24 2.21
CA ALA A 101 -9.34 4.41 1.55
C ALA A 101 -8.28 5.45 1.14
N PHE A 102 -7.04 5.32 1.63
CA PHE A 102 -5.99 6.32 1.45
C PHE A 102 -4.85 5.82 0.56
N PHE A 103 -4.29 4.64 0.83
CA PHE A 103 -3.10 4.16 0.13
C PHE A 103 -3.45 3.29 -1.09
N PRO A 104 -3.03 3.67 -2.32
CA PRO A 104 -3.34 2.92 -3.52
C PRO A 104 -2.42 1.70 -3.71
N LEU A 105 -2.98 0.65 -4.29
CA LEU A 105 -2.20 -0.50 -4.73
C LEU A 105 -1.34 -0.16 -5.95
N TRP A 106 -0.14 -0.73 -5.99
CA TRP A 106 0.91 -0.35 -6.92
C TRP A 106 1.73 -1.59 -7.33
N ASP A 107 1.32 -2.24 -8.43
CA ASP A 107 2.06 -3.36 -9.03
C ASP A 107 3.04 -2.89 -10.13
N ASP A 108 3.86 -3.80 -10.69
CA ASP A 108 4.84 -3.45 -11.75
C ASP A 108 4.20 -2.81 -12.99
N LYS A 109 3.10 -3.37 -13.49
CA LYS A 109 2.49 -2.91 -14.74
C LYS A 109 1.79 -1.57 -14.54
N ILE A 110 1.07 -1.42 -13.43
CA ILE A 110 0.41 -0.17 -13.03
C ILE A 110 1.48 0.92 -12.78
N ALA A 111 2.54 0.60 -12.05
CA ALA A 111 3.64 1.53 -11.79
C ALA A 111 4.27 2.07 -13.08
N ARG A 112 4.51 1.20 -14.07
CA ARG A 112 5.04 1.59 -15.38
C ARG A 112 4.06 2.46 -16.16
N ALA A 113 2.78 2.09 -16.18
CA ALA A 113 1.74 2.82 -16.91
C ALA A 113 1.62 4.29 -16.46
N TYR A 114 1.82 4.55 -15.17
CA TYR A 114 1.77 5.91 -14.61
C TYR A 114 3.14 6.60 -14.49
N GLY A 115 4.22 6.03 -15.04
CA GLY A 115 5.56 6.63 -14.96
C GLY A 115 6.18 6.61 -13.55
N CYS A 116 5.60 5.85 -12.64
CA CYS A 116 6.00 5.71 -11.25
C CYS A 116 6.76 4.39 -11.04
N TYR A 117 7.66 3.99 -11.92
CA TYR A 117 8.36 2.72 -11.72
C TYR A 117 9.40 2.81 -10.59
N TYR A 118 9.36 1.87 -9.65
CA TYR A 118 10.07 1.89 -8.36
C TYR A 118 11.49 1.32 -8.38
N SER A 119 12.15 1.29 -9.54
CA SER A 119 13.56 0.86 -9.63
C SER A 119 14.55 1.83 -9.00
N LYS A 120 14.18 3.11 -8.91
CA LYS A 120 14.96 4.18 -8.29
C LYS A 120 14.03 4.98 -7.39
N GLU A 121 14.49 5.29 -6.18
CA GLU A 121 13.76 6.12 -5.21
C GLU A 121 12.30 5.66 -5.01
N PRO A 122 12.08 4.40 -4.60
CA PRO A 122 10.75 3.80 -4.56
C PRO A 122 9.75 4.58 -3.69
N ALA A 123 10.21 5.21 -2.61
CA ALA A 123 9.34 5.98 -1.73
C ALA A 123 8.84 7.27 -2.40
N GLN A 124 9.72 8.02 -3.05
CA GLN A 124 9.34 9.20 -3.85
C GLN A 124 8.41 8.83 -5.01
N LYS A 125 8.68 7.71 -5.69
CA LYS A 125 7.82 7.22 -6.78
C LYS A 125 6.43 6.83 -6.29
N TYR A 126 6.31 6.30 -5.08
CA TYR A 126 5.01 6.00 -4.48
C TYR A 126 4.25 7.28 -4.12
N VAL A 127 4.94 8.29 -3.57
CA VAL A 127 4.36 9.61 -3.31
C VAL A 127 3.81 10.22 -4.61
N SER A 128 4.60 10.22 -5.70
CA SER A 128 4.12 10.69 -7.01
C SER A 128 2.87 9.92 -7.47
N PHE A 129 2.83 8.60 -7.23
CA PHE A 129 1.69 7.78 -7.57
C PHE A 129 0.45 8.14 -6.73
N CYS A 130 0.59 8.38 -5.42
CA CYS A 130 -0.50 8.88 -4.57
C CYS A 130 -1.08 10.19 -5.11
N THR A 131 -0.24 11.14 -5.54
CA THR A 131 -0.69 12.41 -6.15
C THR A 131 -1.52 12.15 -7.40
N ILE A 132 -1.05 11.28 -8.31
CA ILE A 132 -1.78 10.93 -9.53
C ILE A 132 -3.13 10.28 -9.21
N ILE A 133 -3.16 9.31 -8.30
CA ILE A 133 -4.41 8.65 -7.90
C ILE A 133 -5.37 9.63 -7.22
N ARG A 134 -4.87 10.59 -6.45
CA ARG A 134 -5.68 11.66 -5.86
C ARG A 134 -6.36 12.52 -6.93
N GLU A 135 -5.66 12.89 -8.00
CA GLU A 135 -6.26 13.64 -9.10
C GLU A 135 -7.34 12.82 -9.82
N ILE A 136 -7.03 11.55 -10.13
CA ILE A 136 -8.01 10.64 -10.74
C ILE A 136 -9.24 10.51 -9.84
N ALA A 137 -9.04 10.24 -8.56
CA ALA A 137 -10.11 10.10 -7.57
C ALA A 137 -11.00 11.35 -7.52
N ASN A 138 -10.41 12.55 -7.49
CA ASN A 138 -11.19 13.78 -7.51
C ASN A 138 -11.97 13.99 -8.81
N GLY A 139 -11.43 13.57 -9.95
CA GLY A 139 -12.12 13.60 -11.24
C GLY A 139 -13.26 12.59 -11.35
N VAL A 140 -13.14 11.42 -10.72
CA VAL A 140 -14.13 10.33 -10.89
C VAL A 140 -15.13 10.19 -9.75
N LYS A 141 -14.90 10.77 -8.57
CA LYS A 141 -15.74 10.55 -7.37
C LYS A 141 -17.23 10.85 -7.57
N GLY A 142 -17.57 11.81 -8.44
CA GLY A 142 -18.97 12.15 -8.76
C GLY A 142 -19.68 11.18 -9.69
N TYR A 143 -18.95 10.25 -10.31
CA TYR A 143 -19.49 9.24 -11.24
C TYR A 143 -19.58 7.85 -10.62
N VAL A 144 -19.02 7.67 -9.43
CA VAL A 144 -19.09 6.41 -8.70
C VAL A 144 -20.42 6.38 -7.95
N GLY A 145 -21.29 5.43 -8.32
CA GLY A 145 -22.55 5.20 -7.60
C GLY A 145 -22.33 4.57 -6.22
N ASP A 146 -23.39 4.03 -5.62
CA ASP A 146 -23.35 3.40 -4.29
C ASP A 146 -22.59 2.06 -4.30
N SER A 147 -21.26 2.13 -4.35
CA SER A 147 -20.39 0.97 -4.25
C SER A 147 -20.01 0.71 -2.79
N PRO A 148 -20.00 -0.54 -2.32
CA PRO A 148 -19.47 -0.88 -1.00
C PRO A 148 -17.93 -0.82 -0.93
N LYS A 149 -17.24 -0.58 -2.06
CA LYS A 149 -15.77 -0.51 -2.14
C LYS A 149 -15.30 0.92 -1.96
N THR A 150 -14.10 1.09 -1.40
CA THR A 150 -13.44 2.40 -1.37
C THR A 150 -13.15 2.88 -2.79
N LEU A 151 -13.12 4.21 -2.98
CA LEU A 151 -12.80 4.80 -4.28
C LEU A 151 -11.42 4.35 -4.80
N VAL A 152 -10.44 4.25 -3.91
CA VAL A 152 -9.11 3.69 -4.20
C VAL A 152 -9.20 2.27 -4.74
N LYS A 153 -10.05 1.43 -4.15
CA LYS A 153 -10.21 0.04 -4.59
C LYS A 153 -10.85 -0.07 -5.98
N LEU A 154 -11.80 0.81 -6.29
CA LEU A 154 -12.40 0.87 -7.63
C LEU A 154 -11.39 1.31 -8.69
N ILE A 155 -10.57 2.32 -8.38
CA ILE A 155 -9.48 2.77 -9.26
C ILE A 155 -8.45 1.65 -9.46
N ASP A 156 -8.10 0.91 -8.40
CA ASP A 156 -7.23 -0.26 -8.49
C ASP A 156 -7.81 -1.36 -9.41
N GLU A 157 -9.10 -1.69 -9.30
CA GLU A 157 -9.73 -2.69 -10.17
C GLU A 157 -9.77 -2.26 -11.63
N TYR A 158 -10.00 -0.98 -11.90
CA TYR A 158 -9.87 -0.41 -13.24
C TYR A 158 -8.44 -0.53 -13.75
N ASN A 159 -7.45 -0.09 -12.96
CA ASN A 159 -6.04 -0.15 -13.32
C ASN A 159 -5.58 -1.59 -13.60
N TYR A 160 -6.01 -2.54 -12.78
CA TYR A 160 -5.70 -3.95 -12.95
C TYR A 160 -6.32 -4.50 -14.24
N SER A 161 -7.59 -4.20 -14.49
CA SER A 161 -8.30 -4.64 -15.70
C SER A 161 -7.66 -4.09 -16.96
N LYS A 162 -7.29 -2.80 -16.97
CA LYS A 162 -6.69 -2.11 -18.12
C LYS A 162 -5.22 -2.49 -18.33
N TYR A 163 -4.37 -2.27 -17.33
CA TYR A 163 -2.92 -2.38 -17.51
C TYR A 163 -2.38 -3.78 -17.22
N THR A 164 -2.99 -4.51 -16.27
CA THR A 164 -2.49 -5.84 -15.90
C THR A 164 -3.09 -6.95 -16.74
N LYS A 165 -4.40 -6.87 -17.03
CA LYS A 165 -5.13 -7.90 -17.77
C LYS A 165 -5.47 -7.56 -19.23
N GLY A 166 -5.58 -6.28 -19.59
CA GLY A 166 -5.98 -5.85 -20.93
C GLY A 166 -7.43 -6.24 -21.27
N TRP A 167 -8.32 -6.23 -20.27
CA TRP A 167 -9.74 -6.54 -20.46
C TRP A 167 -10.54 -5.37 -21.04
N ILE A 168 -10.02 -4.15 -20.91
CA ILE A 168 -10.59 -2.89 -21.39
C ILE A 168 -9.51 -2.01 -22.01
#